data_AF-A0A380TY74-F1
#
_entry.id   AF-A0A380TY74-F1
#
_cell.length_a   1.000
_cell.length_b   1.000
_cell.length_c   1.000
_cell.angle_alpha   90.00
_cell.angle_beta   90.00
_cell.angle_gamma   90.00
#
_symmetry.space_group_name_H-M   'P 1'
#
loop_
_entity.id
_entity.type
_entity.pdbx_description
1 polymer ?
#
loop_
_entity_poly.entity_id
_entity_poly.type
_entity_poly.pdbx_seq_one_letter_code
_entity_poly.pdbx_strand_id
1 'polypeptide(L)'
;MKKTFLFLLFLLSTSAFAERDPYQTCLDTAGVSTDGVIELCSEKASQTYKKQITKSYNAIFANYQKTEPEKAKAFEDAQKAWLVNRNKNCEISDSKQKCLMNANRQRAEELSEREKTLAPVESVQKLPLLSPKKDVIFDKKDGNMVEDNEGRNVTQLTFYFQTLKTGLDWLDNLLLQQFSPDNKIVTRKKIISHLTEEYNAQKAEMEGNDSSAPYWEKLSISFVGQKSNLATFVRNYQGYYGGNYELDLNKYLYIDLVNKRLFELNDIFTKKGLEKIEALLWEQYQTNESKMDIEKTDFPISELFQIHGSIITFYYRQGSITASVAGPQELSISINELKAFIKPEAQQLFE
;
A
#
# COMPACT_ATOMS: atom_id res chain seq x y z
N MET A 1 57.34 -38.48 -25.65
CA MET A 1 56.06 -38.96 -25.09
C MET A 1 55.51 -37.92 -24.11
N LYS A 2 54.48 -37.16 -24.50
CA LYS A 2 53.40 -36.65 -23.61
C LYS A 2 52.37 -35.97 -24.50
N LYS A 3 51.11 -36.37 -24.29
CA LYS A 3 49.99 -36.28 -25.23
C LYS A 3 49.39 -34.87 -25.24
N THR A 4 49.22 -34.30 -26.43
CA THR A 4 48.40 -33.11 -26.69
C THR A 4 46.93 -33.50 -26.58
N PHE A 5 46.22 -33.00 -25.58
CA PHE A 5 44.77 -33.18 -25.46
C PHE A 5 44.09 -32.06 -26.24
N LEU A 6 43.58 -32.40 -27.42
CA LEU A 6 42.73 -31.54 -28.24
C LEU A 6 41.30 -31.64 -27.69
N PHE A 7 40.85 -30.62 -26.94
CA PHE A 7 39.47 -30.54 -26.49
C PHE A 7 38.62 -29.96 -27.65
N LEU A 8 37.97 -30.84 -28.41
CA LEU A 8 36.87 -30.45 -29.30
C LEU A 8 35.68 -30.04 -28.42
N LEU A 9 35.40 -28.74 -28.32
CA LEU A 9 34.10 -28.26 -27.86
C LEU A 9 33.09 -28.45 -29.01
N PHE A 10 32.33 -29.54 -28.95
CA PHE A 10 31.09 -29.65 -29.72
C PHE A 10 30.06 -28.70 -29.08
N LEU A 11 29.88 -27.51 -29.67
CA LEU A 11 28.70 -26.69 -29.43
C LEU A 11 27.51 -27.40 -30.07
N LEU A 12 26.85 -28.29 -29.31
CA LEU A 12 25.50 -28.74 -29.62
C LEU A 12 24.57 -27.54 -29.38
N SER A 13 24.30 -26.79 -30.44
CA SER A 13 23.16 -25.88 -30.50
C SER A 13 21.89 -26.71 -30.40
N THR A 14 21.39 -26.95 -29.19
CA THR A 14 20.02 -27.41 -29.00
C THR A 14 19.11 -26.25 -29.35
N SER A 15 18.76 -26.10 -30.63
CA SER A 15 17.59 -25.33 -31.03
C SER A 15 16.39 -26.01 -30.36
N ALA A 16 15.94 -25.43 -29.25
CA ALA A 16 14.68 -25.76 -28.62
C ALA A 16 13.62 -25.83 -29.72
N PHE A 17 12.86 -26.94 -29.74
CA PHE A 17 11.79 -27.20 -30.68
C PHE A 17 10.99 -25.91 -30.96
N ALA A 18 11.09 -25.40 -32.19
CA ALA A 18 10.20 -24.35 -32.66
C ALA A 18 8.77 -24.92 -32.56
N GLU A 19 7.95 -24.31 -31.70
CA GLU A 19 6.56 -24.71 -31.50
C GLU A 19 5.87 -24.69 -32.86
N ARG A 20 5.37 -25.85 -33.31
CA ARG A 20 4.83 -26.02 -34.66
C ARG A 20 3.58 -25.14 -34.83
N ASP A 21 3.48 -24.41 -35.95
CA ASP A 21 2.38 -23.47 -36.20
C ASP A 21 1.00 -24.17 -36.00
N PRO A 22 0.10 -23.62 -35.16
CA PRO A 22 -1.17 -24.25 -34.81
C PRO A 22 -2.14 -24.39 -35.99
N TYR A 23 -2.02 -23.55 -37.02
CA TYR A 23 -2.80 -23.67 -38.25
C TYR A 23 -2.30 -24.85 -39.09
N GLN A 24 -0.98 -24.94 -39.31
CA GLN A 24 -0.40 -26.04 -40.06
C GLN A 24 -0.66 -27.38 -39.37
N THR A 25 -0.52 -27.43 -38.05
CA THR A 25 -0.82 -28.63 -37.25
C THR A 25 -2.27 -29.09 -37.41
N CYS A 26 -3.21 -28.14 -37.51
CA CYS A 26 -4.62 -28.45 -37.76
C CYS A 26 -4.85 -29.01 -39.16
N LEU A 27 -4.23 -28.41 -40.19
CA LEU A 27 -4.32 -28.90 -41.57
C LEU A 27 -3.73 -30.31 -41.72
N ASP A 28 -2.56 -30.54 -41.12
CA ASP A 28 -1.88 -31.84 -41.14
C ASP A 28 -2.76 -32.93 -40.50
N THR A 29 -3.47 -32.58 -39.41
CA THR A 29 -4.39 -33.50 -38.74
C THR A 29 -5.64 -33.80 -39.56
N ALA A 30 -6.15 -32.80 -40.30
CA ALA A 30 -7.34 -32.95 -41.11
C ALA A 30 -7.09 -33.77 -42.39
N GLY A 31 -5.86 -33.79 -42.91
CA GLY A 31 -5.46 -34.59 -44.08
C GLY A 31 -6.05 -34.10 -45.42
N VAL A 32 -6.91 -33.09 -45.40
CA VAL A 32 -7.53 -32.43 -46.57
C VAL A 32 -7.65 -30.93 -46.32
N SER A 33 -7.68 -30.12 -47.37
CA SER A 33 -7.78 -28.65 -47.29
C SER A 33 -9.00 -28.14 -48.07
N THR A 34 -10.19 -28.46 -47.56
CA THR A 34 -11.45 -27.89 -48.07
C THR A 34 -11.72 -26.52 -47.43
N ASP A 35 -12.59 -25.71 -48.03
CA ASP A 35 -12.92 -24.37 -47.51
C ASP A 35 -13.40 -24.42 -46.05
N GLY A 36 -14.23 -25.40 -45.69
CA GLY A 36 -14.70 -25.59 -44.31
C GLY A 36 -13.57 -26.00 -43.34
N VAL A 37 -12.60 -26.81 -43.78
CA VAL A 37 -11.42 -27.16 -42.97
C VAL A 37 -10.50 -25.95 -42.80
N ILE A 38 -10.31 -25.17 -43.86
CA ILE A 38 -9.52 -23.94 -43.82
C ILE A 38 -10.13 -22.95 -42.82
N GLU A 39 -11.45 -22.78 -42.82
CA GLU A 39 -12.15 -21.90 -41.89
C GLU A 39 -12.01 -22.38 -40.44
N LEU A 40 -12.30 -23.66 -40.18
CA LEU A 40 -12.17 -24.28 -38.85
C LEU A 40 -10.74 -24.17 -38.30
N CYS A 41 -9.74 -24.51 -39.12
CA CYS A 41 -8.35 -24.44 -38.71
C CYS A 41 -7.90 -23.00 -38.49
N SER A 42 -8.39 -22.04 -39.31
CA SER A 42 -8.09 -20.63 -39.12
C SER A 42 -8.65 -20.11 -37.80
N GLU A 43 -9.89 -20.48 -37.46
CA GLU A 43 -10.48 -20.10 -36.18
C GLU A 43 -9.73 -20.69 -34.99
N LYS A 44 -9.42 -21.99 -35.01
CA LYS A 44 -8.68 -22.68 -33.94
C LYS A 44 -7.30 -22.07 -33.72
N ALA A 45 -6.56 -21.81 -34.80
CA ALA A 45 -5.25 -21.17 -34.73
C ALA A 45 -5.37 -19.73 -34.22
N SER A 46 -6.35 -18.97 -34.69
CA SER A 46 -6.64 -17.60 -34.24
C SER A 46 -6.86 -17.53 -32.72
N GLN A 47 -7.57 -18.50 -32.13
CA GLN A 47 -7.74 -18.57 -30.67
C GLN A 47 -6.43 -18.83 -29.92
N THR A 48 -5.54 -19.65 -30.50
CA THR A 48 -4.21 -19.91 -29.93
C THR A 48 -3.37 -18.63 -29.94
N TYR A 49 -3.33 -17.93 -31.07
CA TYR A 49 -2.62 -16.65 -31.19
C TYR A 49 -3.18 -15.57 -30.26
N LYS A 50 -4.50 -15.49 -30.07
CA LYS A 50 -5.10 -14.56 -29.09
C LYS A 50 -4.59 -14.80 -27.67
N LYS A 51 -4.45 -16.07 -27.25
CA LYS A 51 -3.88 -16.40 -25.92
C LYS A 51 -2.43 -15.93 -25.81
N GLN A 52 -1.62 -16.12 -26.86
CA GLN A 52 -0.24 -15.64 -26.90
C GLN A 52 -0.15 -14.10 -26.87
N ILE A 53 -1.02 -13.40 -27.61
CA ILE A 53 -1.15 -11.94 -27.56
C ILE A 53 -1.46 -11.50 -26.14
N THR A 54 -2.48 -12.07 -25.49
CA THR A 54 -2.87 -11.69 -24.12
C THR A 54 -1.73 -11.91 -23.13
N LYS A 55 -1.03 -13.05 -23.21
CA LYS A 55 0.13 -13.33 -22.36
C LYS A 55 1.22 -12.27 -22.52
N SER A 56 1.67 -12.03 -23.75
CA SER A 56 2.76 -11.10 -24.04
C SER A 56 2.37 -9.65 -23.73
N TYR A 57 1.13 -9.26 -24.06
CA TYR A 57 0.57 -7.94 -23.73
C TYR A 57 0.60 -7.70 -22.22
N ASN A 58 0.11 -8.65 -21.41
CA ASN A 58 0.09 -8.50 -19.96
C ASN A 58 1.51 -8.35 -19.39
N ALA A 59 2.47 -9.12 -19.90
CA ALA A 59 3.87 -9.01 -19.48
C ALA A 59 4.46 -7.63 -19.80
N ILE A 60 4.29 -7.15 -21.03
CA ILE A 60 4.80 -5.82 -21.46
C ILE A 60 4.09 -4.70 -20.71
N PHE A 61 2.77 -4.75 -20.61
CA PHE A 61 1.98 -3.70 -19.95
C PHE A 61 2.32 -3.62 -18.46
N ALA A 62 2.45 -4.77 -17.77
CA ALA A 62 2.88 -4.79 -16.37
C ALA A 62 4.31 -4.26 -16.17
N ASN A 63 5.21 -4.47 -17.14
CA ASN A 63 6.55 -3.88 -17.13
C ASN A 63 6.46 -2.35 -17.23
N TYR A 64 5.78 -1.82 -18.26
CA TYR A 64 5.63 -0.37 -18.44
C TYR A 64 4.86 0.29 -17.32
N GLN A 65 3.83 -0.34 -16.75
CA GLN A 65 3.11 0.22 -15.60
C GLN A 65 4.05 0.50 -14.42
N LYS A 66 5.12 -0.30 -14.28
CA LYS A 66 6.11 -0.15 -13.21
C LYS A 66 7.22 0.82 -13.57
N THR A 67 7.71 0.80 -14.81
CA THR A 67 8.91 1.57 -15.21
C THR A 67 8.58 2.91 -15.85
N GLU A 68 7.50 2.98 -16.64
CA GLU A 68 7.15 4.11 -17.51
C GLU A 68 5.60 4.22 -17.66
N PRO A 69 4.86 4.70 -16.64
CA PRO A 69 3.39 4.66 -16.63
C PRO A 69 2.70 5.35 -17.84
N GLU A 70 3.27 6.45 -18.32
CA GLU A 70 2.77 7.13 -19.53
C GLU A 70 2.91 6.24 -20.78
N LYS A 71 3.99 5.48 -20.88
CA LYS A 71 4.23 4.49 -21.93
C LYS A 71 3.30 3.29 -21.80
N ALA A 72 2.93 2.90 -20.59
CA ALA A 72 1.92 1.86 -20.36
C ALA A 72 0.58 2.28 -20.96
N LYS A 73 0.13 3.51 -20.69
CA LYS A 73 -1.08 4.07 -21.26
C LYS A 73 -1.01 4.13 -22.80
N ALA A 74 0.09 4.67 -23.34
CA ALA A 74 0.28 4.71 -24.80
C ALA A 74 0.28 3.30 -25.44
N PHE A 75 0.84 2.30 -24.74
CA PHE A 75 0.86 0.92 -25.19
C PHE A 75 -0.53 0.27 -25.18
N GLU A 76 -1.33 0.53 -24.14
CA GLU A 76 -2.73 0.10 -24.08
C GLU A 76 -3.57 0.73 -25.21
N ASP A 77 -3.43 2.04 -25.42
CA ASP A 77 -4.14 2.77 -26.48
C ASP A 77 -3.77 2.24 -27.87
N ALA A 78 -2.48 1.96 -28.11
CA ALA A 78 -2.01 1.34 -29.35
C ALA A 78 -2.59 -0.06 -29.55
N GLN A 79 -2.69 -0.87 -28.49
CA GLN A 79 -3.28 -2.21 -28.58
C GLN A 79 -4.78 -2.15 -28.89
N LYS A 80 -5.53 -1.22 -28.29
CA LYS A 80 -6.95 -0.98 -28.60
C LYS A 80 -7.14 -0.54 -30.05
N ALA A 81 -6.33 0.42 -30.52
CA ALA A 81 -6.36 0.88 -31.90
C ALA A 81 -6.06 -0.25 -32.90
N TRP A 82 -5.09 -1.11 -32.59
CA TRP A 82 -4.77 -2.28 -33.41
C TRP A 82 -5.95 -3.25 -33.52
N LEU A 83 -6.66 -3.54 -32.42
CA LEU A 83 -7.84 -4.41 -32.43
C LEU A 83 -8.95 -3.87 -33.34
N VAL A 84 -9.22 -2.57 -33.27
CA VAL A 84 -10.22 -1.90 -34.11
C VAL A 84 -9.82 -1.98 -35.58
N ASN A 85 -8.56 -1.64 -35.91
CA ASN A 85 -8.06 -1.68 -37.28
C ASN A 85 -8.10 -3.10 -37.87
N ARG A 86 -7.63 -4.09 -37.11
CA ARG A 86 -7.68 -5.51 -37.48
C ARG A 86 -9.11 -5.94 -37.84
N ASN A 87 -10.08 -5.65 -36.97
CA ASN A 87 -11.45 -6.08 -37.17
C ASN A 87 -12.04 -5.47 -38.46
N LYS A 88 -11.86 -4.16 -38.66
CA LYS A 88 -12.34 -3.46 -39.87
C LYS A 88 -11.70 -4.03 -41.14
N ASN A 89 -10.39 -4.25 -41.15
CA ASN A 89 -9.68 -4.78 -42.32
C ASN A 89 -10.08 -6.23 -42.65
N CYS A 90 -10.36 -7.04 -41.62
CA CYS A 90 -10.77 -8.43 -41.84
C CYS A 90 -12.27 -8.60 -42.14
N GLU A 91 -13.11 -7.60 -41.83
CA GLU A 91 -14.53 -7.61 -42.21
C GLU A 91 -14.75 -7.52 -43.72
N ILE A 92 -13.85 -6.85 -44.43
CA ILE A 92 -13.90 -6.67 -45.89
C ILE A 92 -13.06 -7.70 -46.66
N SER A 93 -12.50 -8.71 -45.98
CA SER A 93 -11.67 -9.74 -46.59
C SER A 93 -12.51 -10.92 -47.08
N ASP A 94 -12.16 -11.46 -48.25
CA ASP A 94 -12.78 -12.67 -48.82
C ASP A 94 -12.79 -13.87 -47.86
N SER A 95 -11.82 -13.94 -46.94
CA SER A 95 -11.77 -14.94 -45.87
C SER A 95 -11.49 -14.29 -44.53
N LYS A 96 -12.56 -13.82 -43.87
CA LYS A 96 -12.52 -13.16 -42.56
C LYS A 96 -11.72 -13.95 -41.52
N GLN A 97 -11.95 -15.26 -41.39
CA GLN A 97 -11.27 -16.07 -40.37
C GLN A 97 -9.77 -16.22 -40.64
N LYS A 98 -9.38 -16.41 -41.91
CA LYS A 98 -7.97 -16.49 -42.29
C LYS A 98 -7.27 -15.14 -42.12
N CYS A 99 -7.93 -14.03 -42.43
CA CYS A 99 -7.43 -12.69 -42.15
C CYS A 99 -7.19 -12.48 -40.65
N LEU A 100 -8.18 -12.79 -39.81
CA LEU A 100 -8.09 -12.66 -38.35
C LEU A 100 -6.96 -13.51 -37.78
N MET A 101 -6.83 -14.74 -38.25
CA MET A 101 -5.74 -15.64 -37.86
C MET A 101 -4.37 -15.05 -38.19
N ASN A 102 -4.15 -14.63 -39.44
CA ASN A 102 -2.86 -14.10 -39.88
C ASN A 102 -2.47 -12.83 -39.11
N ALA A 103 -3.42 -11.91 -38.92
CA ALA A 103 -3.18 -10.70 -38.13
C ALA A 103 -2.87 -11.03 -36.67
N ASN A 104 -3.57 -12.00 -36.06
CA ASN A 104 -3.28 -12.43 -34.69
C ASN A 104 -1.92 -13.13 -34.59
N ARG A 105 -1.52 -13.94 -35.58
CA ARG A 105 -0.20 -14.56 -35.63
C ARG A 105 0.90 -13.49 -35.64
N GLN A 106 0.83 -12.56 -36.58
CA GLN A 106 1.80 -11.48 -36.68
C GLN A 106 1.90 -10.68 -35.38
N ARG A 107 0.76 -10.36 -34.77
CA ARG A 107 0.75 -9.61 -33.50
C ARG A 107 1.30 -10.42 -32.33
N ALA A 108 1.06 -11.72 -32.29
CA ALA A 108 1.64 -12.59 -31.28
C ALA A 108 3.18 -12.61 -31.39
N GLU A 109 3.70 -12.70 -32.61
CA GLU A 109 5.14 -12.64 -32.89
C GLU A 109 5.75 -11.29 -32.50
N GLU A 110 5.14 -10.18 -32.94
CA GLU A 110 5.58 -8.82 -32.59
C GLU A 110 5.65 -8.58 -31.09
N LEU A 111 4.60 -8.99 -30.35
CA LEU A 111 4.57 -8.81 -28.89
C LEU A 111 5.52 -9.76 -28.19
N SER A 112 5.66 -11.00 -28.64
CA SER A 112 6.61 -11.94 -28.05
C SER A 112 8.05 -11.47 -28.24
N GLU A 113 8.39 -10.93 -29.40
CA GLU A 113 9.73 -10.39 -29.63
C GLU A 113 9.98 -9.15 -28.79
N ARG A 114 8.99 -8.26 -28.68
CA ARG A 114 9.08 -7.10 -27.80
C ARG A 114 9.24 -7.50 -26.33
N GLU A 115 8.54 -8.53 -25.88
CA GLU A 115 8.68 -9.10 -24.53
C GLU A 115 10.13 -9.55 -24.27
N LYS A 116 10.79 -10.21 -25.22
CA LYS A 116 12.21 -10.63 -25.08
C LYS A 116 13.19 -9.45 -24.96
N THR A 117 12.86 -8.31 -25.56
CA THR A 117 13.70 -7.09 -25.50
C THR A 117 13.53 -6.30 -24.21
N LEU A 118 12.52 -6.64 -23.39
CA LEU A 118 12.37 -6.01 -22.09
C LEU A 118 13.59 -6.39 -21.24
N ALA A 119 14.24 -5.38 -20.65
CA ALA A 119 15.16 -5.63 -19.56
C ALA A 119 14.45 -6.55 -18.55
N PRO A 120 15.11 -7.60 -18.02
CA PRO A 120 14.55 -8.36 -16.94
C PRO A 120 14.05 -7.36 -15.92
N VAL A 121 12.74 -7.38 -15.62
CA VAL A 121 12.24 -6.69 -14.43
C VAL A 121 13.15 -7.20 -13.34
N GLU A 122 14.00 -6.35 -12.76
CA GLU A 122 14.76 -6.71 -11.56
C GLU A 122 13.76 -7.45 -10.68
N SER A 123 14.05 -8.74 -10.43
CA SER A 123 13.13 -9.65 -9.77
C SER A 123 12.49 -8.88 -8.65
N VAL A 124 11.16 -8.65 -8.71
CA VAL A 124 10.40 -7.88 -7.71
C VAL A 124 11.04 -8.20 -6.39
N GLN A 125 11.78 -7.24 -5.82
CA GLN A 125 12.61 -7.52 -4.67
C GLN A 125 11.65 -8.09 -3.64
N LYS A 126 11.79 -9.39 -3.37
CA LYS A 126 10.73 -10.14 -2.69
C LYS A 126 10.67 -9.53 -1.30
N LEU A 127 9.71 -8.64 -1.09
CA LEU A 127 9.64 -7.87 0.14
C LEU A 127 9.55 -8.87 1.28
N PRO A 128 10.44 -8.79 2.27
CA PRO A 128 10.41 -9.73 3.36
C PRO A 128 9.06 -9.61 4.06
N LEU A 129 8.46 -10.76 4.37
CA LEU A 129 7.32 -10.78 5.28
C LEU A 129 7.81 -10.26 6.62
N LEU A 130 7.21 -9.19 7.11
CA LEU A 130 7.60 -8.58 8.37
C LEU A 130 7.26 -9.53 9.52
N SER A 131 8.21 -9.70 10.45
CA SER A 131 7.99 -10.34 11.74
C SER A 131 8.55 -9.44 12.85
N PRO A 132 7.88 -8.31 13.13
CA PRO A 132 8.43 -7.32 14.03
C PRO A 132 8.49 -7.82 15.47
N LYS A 133 9.56 -7.49 16.18
CA LYS A 133 9.73 -7.78 17.61
C LYS A 133 9.61 -6.51 18.42
N LYS A 134 9.03 -6.61 19.62
CA LYS A 134 8.95 -5.48 20.56
C LYS A 134 10.35 -4.96 20.90
N ASP A 135 10.48 -3.65 20.91
CA ASP A 135 11.70 -2.94 21.30
C ASP A 135 11.33 -1.80 22.25
N VAL A 136 11.51 -2.06 23.54
CA VAL A 136 11.25 -1.08 24.59
C VAL A 136 12.38 -0.05 24.56
N ILE A 137 12.04 1.22 24.34
CA ILE A 137 13.02 2.30 24.23
C ILE A 137 13.13 3.11 25.52
N PHE A 138 12.08 3.11 26.34
CA PHE A 138 12.03 3.79 27.63
C PHE A 138 11.00 3.09 28.53
N ASP A 139 11.41 2.68 29.72
CA ASP A 139 10.53 2.10 30.75
C ASP A 139 11.03 2.58 32.11
N LYS A 140 10.32 3.55 32.67
CA LYS A 140 10.67 4.20 33.92
C LYS A 140 9.45 4.34 34.79
N LYS A 141 9.63 4.05 36.08
CA LYS A 141 8.60 4.13 37.09
C LYS A 141 9.19 4.71 38.38
N ASP A 142 8.44 5.57 39.06
CA ASP A 142 8.85 6.21 40.32
C ASP A 142 7.68 6.48 41.26
N GLY A 143 8.02 6.77 42.51
CA GLY A 143 7.06 7.14 43.54
C GLY A 143 6.35 5.96 44.18
N ASN A 144 5.38 6.28 45.04
CA ASN A 144 4.65 5.29 45.83
C ASN A 144 3.63 4.52 44.97
N MET A 145 3.15 3.39 45.48
CA MET A 145 1.94 2.79 44.93
C MET A 145 0.74 3.62 45.37
N VAL A 146 -0.08 4.04 44.42
CA VAL A 146 -1.30 4.82 44.63
C VAL A 146 -2.48 4.12 43.97
N GLU A 147 -3.66 4.30 44.53
CA GLU A 147 -4.89 3.79 43.94
C GLU A 147 -5.36 4.76 42.85
N ASP A 148 -5.62 4.26 41.64
CA ASP A 148 -6.22 5.06 40.58
C ASP A 148 -7.75 5.15 40.72
N ASN A 149 -8.40 5.89 39.81
CA ASN A 149 -9.85 6.08 39.82
C ASN A 149 -10.67 4.80 39.67
N GLU A 150 -10.05 3.68 39.27
CA GLU A 150 -10.68 2.36 39.13
C GLU A 150 -10.38 1.43 40.33
N GLY A 151 -9.70 1.91 41.36
CA GLY A 151 -9.33 1.10 42.51
C GLY A 151 -8.06 0.26 42.31
N ARG A 152 -7.29 0.53 41.25
CA ARG A 152 -6.10 -0.26 40.92
C ARG A 152 -4.86 0.36 41.54
N ASN A 153 -4.01 -0.47 42.14
CA ASN A 153 -2.71 -0.03 42.66
C ASN A 153 -1.73 0.18 41.49
N VAL A 154 -1.39 1.43 41.22
CA VAL A 154 -0.48 1.86 40.15
C VAL A 154 0.72 2.59 40.73
N THR A 155 1.84 2.60 40.01
CA THR A 155 3.00 3.42 40.39
C THR A 155 2.72 4.88 40.05
N GLN A 156 3.00 5.78 41.00
CA GLN A 156 2.66 7.19 40.93
C GLN A 156 3.18 7.89 39.67
N LEU A 157 4.39 7.59 39.20
CA LEU A 157 4.93 8.09 37.93
C LEU A 157 5.29 6.92 37.03
N THR A 158 4.74 6.84 35.81
CA THR A 158 5.08 5.79 34.83
C THR A 158 5.24 6.32 33.43
N PHE A 159 6.41 6.10 32.82
CA PHE A 159 6.68 6.38 31.41
C PHE A 159 7.03 5.07 30.71
N TYR A 160 6.26 4.69 29.69
CA TYR A 160 6.50 3.47 28.92
C TYR A 160 6.42 3.72 27.41
N PHE A 161 7.55 3.56 26.72
CA PHE A 161 7.67 3.81 25.29
C PHE A 161 8.25 2.58 24.60
N GLN A 162 7.50 2.05 23.63
CA GLN A 162 7.81 0.81 22.94
C GLN A 162 7.63 0.94 21.43
N THR A 163 8.69 0.70 20.68
CA THR A 163 8.65 0.58 19.22
C THR A 163 8.78 -0.90 18.79
N LEU A 164 9.07 -1.12 17.51
CA LEU A 164 9.31 -2.45 16.93
C LEU A 164 10.64 -2.50 16.18
N LYS A 165 11.27 -3.67 16.21
CA LYS A 165 12.37 -4.09 15.33
C LYS A 165 11.81 -4.96 14.22
N THR A 166 11.81 -4.44 13.00
CA THR A 166 11.25 -5.08 11.80
C THR A 166 12.29 -5.86 10.99
N GLY A 167 13.58 -5.59 11.24
CA GLY A 167 14.68 -6.13 10.43
C GLY A 167 15.00 -5.27 9.19
N LEU A 168 14.31 -4.14 9.02
CA LEU A 168 14.56 -3.16 7.97
C LEU A 168 14.94 -1.82 8.62
N ASP A 169 16.19 -1.40 8.51
CA ASP A 169 16.70 -0.20 9.20
C ASP A 169 15.90 1.07 8.89
N TRP A 170 15.49 1.25 7.63
CA TRP A 170 14.70 2.41 7.22
C TRP A 170 13.32 2.43 7.90
N LEU A 171 12.71 1.26 8.08
CA LEU A 171 11.39 1.13 8.69
C LEU A 171 11.49 1.27 10.21
N ASP A 172 12.51 0.67 10.83
CA ASP A 172 12.81 0.84 12.25
C ASP A 172 13.01 2.32 12.59
N ASN A 173 13.72 3.07 11.73
CA ASN A 173 13.91 4.51 11.88
C ASN A 173 12.61 5.30 11.70
N LEU A 174 11.79 4.96 10.71
CA LEU A 174 10.48 5.60 10.49
C LEU A 174 9.53 5.40 11.68
N LEU A 175 9.46 4.17 12.22
CA LEU A 175 8.65 3.87 13.40
C LEU A 175 9.17 4.59 14.64
N LEU A 176 10.49 4.69 14.79
CA LEU A 176 11.12 5.44 15.87
C LEU A 176 10.85 6.96 15.76
N GLN A 177 10.76 7.53 14.57
CA GLN A 177 10.40 8.94 14.38
C GLN A 177 8.99 9.28 14.87
N GLN A 178 8.10 8.29 15.02
CA GLN A 178 6.74 8.50 15.53
C GLN A 178 6.69 8.94 17.01
N PHE A 179 7.84 8.90 17.68
CA PHE A 179 8.05 9.38 19.05
C PHE A 179 8.60 10.82 19.10
N SER A 180 8.84 11.45 17.94
CA SER A 180 9.30 12.83 17.86
C SER A 180 8.11 13.79 17.94
N PRO A 181 8.12 14.81 18.83
CA PRO A 181 7.02 15.78 18.94
C PRO A 181 6.78 16.60 17.65
N ASP A 182 7.84 16.83 16.88
CA ASP A 182 7.83 17.71 15.69
C ASP A 182 8.46 17.05 14.45
N ASN A 183 8.61 15.73 14.44
CA ASN A 183 9.37 14.97 13.43
C ASN A 183 10.84 15.42 13.23
N LYS A 184 11.41 16.32 14.07
CA LYS A 184 12.81 16.76 13.96
C LYS A 184 13.78 15.88 14.75
N ILE A 185 13.29 15.09 15.70
CA ILE A 185 14.08 14.17 16.52
C ILE A 185 14.20 12.82 15.82
N VAL A 186 15.32 12.62 15.11
CA VAL A 186 15.46 11.46 14.21
C VAL A 186 16.35 10.32 14.71
N THR A 187 17.04 10.47 15.86
CA THR A 187 17.94 9.43 16.37
C THR A 187 17.43 8.86 17.68
N ARG A 188 17.63 7.55 17.89
CA ARG A 188 17.26 6.86 19.14
C ARG A 188 17.84 7.55 20.38
N LYS A 189 19.12 7.95 20.32
CA LYS A 189 19.77 8.64 21.44
C LYS A 189 19.08 9.95 21.78
N LYS A 190 18.71 10.76 20.79
CA LYS A 190 18.00 12.02 21.01
C LYS A 190 16.59 11.80 21.56
N ILE A 191 15.86 10.80 21.05
CA ILE A 191 14.54 10.43 21.58
C ILE A 191 14.65 10.01 23.05
N ILE A 192 15.58 9.12 23.38
CA ILE A 192 15.80 8.71 24.78
C ILE A 192 16.21 9.89 25.65
N SER A 193 17.06 10.80 25.17
CA SER A 193 17.43 12.02 25.91
C SER A 193 16.21 12.87 26.22
N HIS A 194 15.38 13.12 25.21
CA HIS A 194 14.16 13.90 25.36
C HIS A 194 13.19 13.27 26.35
N LEU A 195 12.90 11.97 26.21
CA LEU A 195 12.05 11.23 27.16
C LEU A 195 12.63 11.23 28.58
N THR A 196 13.96 11.21 28.72
CA THR A 196 14.63 11.32 30.02
C THR A 196 14.46 12.71 30.63
N GLU A 197 14.57 13.77 29.82
CA GLU A 197 14.36 15.14 30.24
C GLU A 197 12.91 15.37 30.68
N GLU A 198 11.93 14.90 29.92
CA GLU A 198 10.51 14.98 30.26
C GLU A 198 10.18 14.21 31.54
N TYR A 199 10.66 12.97 31.66
CA TYR A 199 10.48 12.17 32.87
C TYR A 199 11.06 12.86 34.12
N ASN A 200 12.27 13.40 34.02
CA ASN A 200 12.93 14.07 35.14
C ASN A 200 12.22 15.37 35.51
N ALA A 201 11.75 16.14 34.53
CA ALA A 201 10.97 17.34 34.76
C ALA A 201 9.67 17.02 35.49
N GLN A 202 8.94 16.00 35.02
CA GLN A 202 7.69 15.58 35.66
C GLN A 202 7.91 15.06 37.07
N LYS A 203 8.98 14.28 37.29
CA LYS A 203 9.37 13.81 38.61
C LYS A 203 9.59 14.98 39.58
N ALA A 204 10.36 15.98 39.17
CA ALA A 204 10.66 17.15 40.00
C ALA A 204 9.39 17.96 40.33
N GLU A 205 8.46 18.09 39.38
CA GLU A 205 7.17 18.75 39.62
C GLU A 205 6.32 18.01 40.66
N MET A 206 6.26 16.68 40.56
CA MET A 206 5.50 15.84 41.49
C MET A 206 6.06 15.89 42.92
N GLU A 207 7.40 15.89 43.06
CA GLU A 207 8.08 16.05 44.35
C GLU A 207 7.83 17.44 44.97
N GLY A 208 7.69 18.48 44.15
CA GLY A 208 7.44 19.86 44.61
C GLY A 208 5.99 20.15 45.01
N ASN A 209 5.02 19.40 44.48
CA ASN A 209 3.58 19.69 44.61
C ASN A 209 2.82 18.75 45.56
N ASP A 210 3.50 17.77 46.18
CA ASP A 210 2.88 16.73 47.05
C ASP A 210 1.64 16.06 46.41
N SER A 211 1.69 15.88 45.08
CA SER A 211 0.56 15.33 44.31
C SER A 211 0.46 13.82 44.51
N SER A 212 -0.63 13.34 45.09
CA SER A 212 -0.89 11.90 45.26
C SER A 212 -1.50 11.23 44.03
N ALA A 213 -1.90 11.99 43.02
CA ALA A 213 -2.52 11.43 41.83
C ALA A 213 -1.47 10.73 40.94
N PRO A 214 -1.79 9.58 40.33
CA PRO A 214 -0.88 8.98 39.39
C PRO A 214 -0.70 9.87 38.16
N TYR A 215 0.50 9.81 37.59
CA TYR A 215 0.87 10.38 36.31
C TYR A 215 1.44 9.26 35.46
N TRP A 216 0.90 9.06 34.27
CA TRP A 216 1.50 8.11 33.36
C TRP A 216 1.36 8.51 31.91
N GLU A 217 2.39 8.17 31.14
CA GLU A 217 2.42 8.31 29.70
C GLU A 217 2.93 7.03 29.06
N LYS A 218 2.16 6.49 28.13
CA LYS A 218 2.45 5.24 27.45
C LYS A 218 2.29 5.45 25.96
N LEU A 219 3.35 5.17 25.20
CA LEU A 219 3.27 5.17 23.74
C LEU A 219 3.82 3.85 23.21
N SER A 220 2.99 3.10 22.49
CA SER A 220 3.37 1.82 21.92
C SER A 220 3.04 1.74 20.44
N ILE A 221 3.92 1.10 19.67
CA ILE A 221 3.65 0.74 18.28
C ILE A 221 3.43 -0.77 18.20
N SER A 222 2.33 -1.16 17.56
CA SER A 222 1.97 -2.54 17.28
C SER A 222 1.84 -2.79 15.78
N PHE A 223 2.22 -3.99 15.34
CA PHE A 223 2.06 -4.42 13.95
C PHE A 223 0.66 -4.99 13.75
N VAL A 224 -0.10 -4.43 12.80
CA VAL A 224 -1.47 -4.87 12.48
C VAL A 224 -1.42 -5.98 11.43
N GLY A 225 -0.61 -5.78 10.39
CA GLY A 225 -0.45 -6.76 9.33
C GLY A 225 0.25 -6.21 8.10
N GLN A 226 0.54 -7.10 7.16
CA GLN A 226 1.11 -6.77 5.86
C GLN A 226 0.28 -7.42 4.76
N LYS A 227 -0.06 -6.64 3.74
CA LYS A 227 -0.69 -7.10 2.51
C LYS A 227 0.13 -6.60 1.33
N SER A 228 0.75 -7.53 0.61
CA SER A 228 1.68 -7.21 -0.48
C SER A 228 2.81 -6.26 -0.01
N ASN A 229 2.87 -5.05 -0.56
CA ASN A 229 3.82 -3.98 -0.23
C ASN A 229 3.29 -2.98 0.80
N LEU A 230 2.08 -3.16 1.32
CA LEU A 230 1.54 -2.33 2.38
C LEU A 230 1.77 -3.01 3.73
N ALA A 231 2.41 -2.29 4.66
CA ALA A 231 2.46 -2.67 6.07
C ALA A 231 1.65 -1.68 6.90
N THR A 232 0.79 -2.19 7.76
CA THR A 232 -0.02 -1.40 8.68
C THR A 232 0.47 -1.59 10.10
N PHE A 233 0.71 -0.46 10.76
CA PHE A 233 1.00 -0.41 12.19
C PHE A 233 -0.02 0.50 12.87
N VAL A 234 -0.13 0.38 14.20
CA VAL A 234 -0.90 1.30 15.02
C VAL A 234 0.01 1.86 16.10
N ARG A 235 0.06 3.18 16.21
CA ARG A 235 0.65 3.88 17.34
C ARG A 235 -0.47 4.19 18.32
N ASN A 236 -0.43 3.51 19.46
CA ASN A 236 -1.32 3.74 20.58
C ASN A 236 -0.61 4.66 21.58
N TYR A 237 -1.26 5.74 21.95
CA TYR A 237 -0.84 6.66 22.99
C TYR A 237 -1.89 6.65 24.09
N GLN A 238 -1.45 6.44 25.32
CA GLN A 238 -2.29 6.56 26.50
C GLN A 238 -1.63 7.53 27.48
N GLY A 239 -2.41 8.44 28.07
CA GLY A 239 -1.90 9.39 29.05
C GLY A 239 -2.89 9.67 30.18
N TYR A 240 -2.37 9.86 31.39
CA TYR A 240 -3.13 10.32 32.55
C TYR A 240 -2.30 11.29 33.36
N TYR A 241 -2.91 12.42 33.69
CA TYR A 241 -2.24 13.60 34.23
C TYR A 241 -2.92 14.11 35.51
N GLY A 242 -3.47 13.19 36.32
CA GLY A 242 -4.18 13.54 37.57
C GLY A 242 -5.57 14.16 37.39
N GLY A 243 -6.18 14.01 36.21
CA GLY A 243 -7.51 14.53 35.89
C GLY A 243 -8.66 13.51 36.08
N ASN A 244 -9.82 13.85 35.52
CA ASN A 244 -11.02 13.00 35.57
C ASN A 244 -11.11 11.97 34.44
N TYR A 245 -10.22 12.05 33.46
CA TYR A 245 -10.22 11.17 32.29
C TYR A 245 -8.79 10.88 31.86
N GLU A 246 -8.63 9.74 31.19
CA GLU A 246 -7.42 9.38 30.48
C GLU A 246 -7.53 9.75 29.00
N LEU A 247 -6.38 9.95 28.36
CA LEU A 247 -6.27 10.06 26.92
C LEU A 247 -5.98 8.67 26.36
N ASP A 248 -6.71 8.23 25.34
CA ASP A 248 -6.39 7.05 24.55
C ASP A 248 -6.54 7.39 23.06
N LEU A 249 -5.43 7.36 22.33
CA LEU A 249 -5.35 7.81 20.94
C LEU A 249 -4.64 6.77 20.07
N ASN A 250 -5.30 6.38 18.99
CA ASN A 250 -4.75 5.48 17.98
C ASN A 250 -4.44 6.26 16.69
N LYS A 251 -3.19 6.20 16.22
CA LYS A 251 -2.79 6.65 14.88
C LYS A 251 -2.39 5.43 14.05
N TYR A 252 -3.15 5.12 13.02
CA TYR A 252 -2.78 4.09 12.06
C TYR A 252 -1.67 4.61 11.14
N LEU A 253 -0.69 3.75 10.89
CA LEU A 253 0.47 4.04 10.06
C LEU A 253 0.42 3.11 8.85
N TYR A 254 0.06 3.67 7.70
CA TYR A 254 0.00 2.95 6.43
C TYR A 254 1.31 3.15 5.68
N ILE A 255 2.13 2.11 5.60
CA ILE A 255 3.50 2.20 5.09
C ILE A 255 3.64 1.48 3.76
N ASP A 256 4.09 2.22 2.74
CA ASP A 256 4.53 1.66 1.47
C ASP A 256 5.96 1.12 1.61
N LEU A 257 6.08 -0.21 1.60
CA LEU A 257 7.37 -0.89 1.73
C LEU A 257 8.25 -0.76 0.48
N VAL A 258 7.67 -0.48 -0.69
CA VAL A 258 8.43 -0.27 -1.94
C VAL A 258 9.01 1.13 -1.95
N ASN A 259 8.17 2.14 -1.74
CA ASN A 259 8.58 3.54 -1.78
C ASN A 259 9.13 4.05 -0.44
N LYS A 260 9.18 3.19 0.58
CA LYS A 260 9.77 3.44 1.91
C LYS A 260 9.20 4.70 2.58
N ARG A 261 7.88 4.86 2.54
CA ARG A 261 7.21 6.06 3.04
C ARG A 261 5.93 5.72 3.79
N LEU A 262 5.57 6.61 4.72
CA LEU A 262 4.26 6.65 5.35
C LEU A 262 3.28 7.36 4.39
N PHE A 263 2.06 6.85 4.26
CA PHE A 263 0.98 7.56 3.58
C PHE A 263 0.36 8.59 4.53
N GLU A 264 0.34 9.85 4.10
CA GLU A 264 -0.50 10.90 4.67
C GLU A 264 -1.79 11.08 3.85
N LEU A 265 -2.79 11.81 4.38
CA LEU A 265 -4.06 12.01 3.66
C LEU A 265 -3.88 12.61 2.26
N ASN A 266 -2.94 13.55 2.13
CA ASN A 266 -2.58 14.18 0.86
C ASN A 266 -1.85 13.24 -0.10
N ASP A 267 -1.31 12.11 0.36
CA ASP A 267 -0.75 11.05 -0.46
C ASP A 267 -1.82 10.08 -0.96
N ILE A 268 -2.92 9.96 -0.22
CA ILE A 268 -4.01 9.04 -0.51
C ILE A 268 -5.00 9.68 -1.48
N PHE A 269 -5.35 10.95 -1.26
CA PHE A 269 -6.38 11.65 -2.00
C PHE A 269 -5.84 12.85 -2.78
N THR A 270 -6.45 13.13 -3.92
CA THR A 270 -6.22 14.39 -4.66
C THR A 270 -6.73 15.59 -3.85
N LYS A 271 -6.32 16.82 -4.21
CA LYS A 271 -6.82 18.05 -3.58
C LYS A 271 -8.37 18.12 -3.57
N LYS A 272 -9.01 17.78 -4.70
CA LYS A 272 -10.49 17.71 -4.79
C LYS A 272 -11.07 16.64 -3.88
N GLY A 273 -10.36 15.54 -3.67
CA GLY A 273 -10.72 14.50 -2.71
C GLY A 273 -10.69 15.02 -1.27
N LEU A 274 -9.66 15.78 -0.89
CA LEU A 274 -9.58 16.41 0.42
C LEU A 274 -10.72 17.42 0.65
N GLU A 275 -11.01 18.27 -0.34
CA GLU A 275 -12.16 19.18 -0.31
C GLU A 275 -13.49 18.43 -0.15
N LYS A 276 -13.63 17.27 -0.80
CA LYS A 276 -14.81 16.40 -0.66
C LYS A 276 -14.89 15.74 0.71
N ILE A 277 -13.76 15.29 1.27
CA ILE A 277 -13.68 14.75 2.64
C ILE A 277 -14.13 15.82 3.63
N GLU A 278 -13.55 17.03 3.57
CA GLU A 278 -13.93 18.15 4.43
C GLU A 278 -15.44 18.42 4.39
N ALA A 279 -16.01 18.48 3.19
CA ALA A 279 -17.44 18.71 3.01
C ALA A 279 -18.32 17.61 3.64
N LEU A 280 -17.94 16.34 3.47
CA LEU A 280 -18.68 15.19 4.02
C LEU A 280 -18.57 15.12 5.56
N LEU A 281 -17.38 15.35 6.11
CA LEU A 281 -17.18 15.40 7.56
C LEU A 281 -17.95 16.57 8.18
N TRP A 282 -17.93 17.73 7.53
CA TRP A 282 -18.69 18.90 7.96
C TRP A 282 -20.20 18.64 7.98
N GLU A 283 -20.74 17.98 6.95
CA GLU A 283 -22.16 17.61 6.91
C GLU A 283 -22.55 16.71 8.08
N GLN A 284 -21.76 15.66 8.35
CA GLN A 284 -21.98 14.79 9.52
C GLN A 284 -21.88 15.57 10.83
N TYR A 285 -20.85 16.41 10.96
CA TYR A 285 -20.66 17.25 12.14
C TYR A 285 -21.86 18.16 12.41
N GLN A 286 -22.45 18.76 11.36
CA GLN A 286 -23.59 19.67 11.52
C GLN A 286 -24.85 18.99 12.04
N THR A 287 -24.97 17.68 11.85
CA THR A 287 -26.07 16.85 12.39
C THR A 287 -25.81 16.37 13.82
N ASN A 288 -24.61 16.58 14.37
CA ASN A 288 -24.28 16.19 15.74
C ASN A 288 -24.93 17.14 16.74
N GLU A 289 -25.79 16.61 17.62
CA GLU A 289 -26.49 17.39 18.64
C GLU A 289 -25.55 18.01 19.70
N SER A 290 -24.37 17.42 19.90
CA SER A 290 -23.36 17.86 20.87
C SER A 290 -22.27 18.75 20.24
N LYS A 291 -22.47 19.23 19.02
CA LYS A 291 -21.50 20.05 18.29
C LYS A 291 -21.20 21.36 19.01
N MET A 292 -19.96 21.82 18.90
CA MET A 292 -19.59 23.17 19.30
C MET A 292 -19.95 24.17 18.19
N ASP A 293 -20.05 25.45 18.55
CA ASP A 293 -20.19 26.51 17.56
C ASP A 293 -18.81 26.80 16.94
N ILE A 294 -18.51 26.12 15.84
CA ILE A 294 -17.25 26.21 15.09
C ILE A 294 -17.61 26.65 13.67
N GLU A 295 -16.87 27.60 13.11
CA GLU A 295 -17.03 27.98 11.71
C GLU A 295 -16.48 26.89 10.78
N LYS A 296 -17.06 26.72 9.60
CA LYS A 296 -16.63 25.69 8.65
C LYS A 296 -15.13 25.79 8.32
N THR A 297 -14.61 27.02 8.20
CA THR A 297 -13.20 27.28 7.88
C THR A 297 -12.24 26.82 8.98
N ASP A 298 -12.74 26.67 10.20
CA ASP A 298 -11.96 26.25 11.37
C ASP A 298 -12.18 24.77 11.70
N PHE A 299 -13.03 24.07 10.93
CA PHE A 299 -13.30 22.65 11.14
C PHE A 299 -12.06 21.81 10.76
N PRO A 300 -11.47 21.05 11.70
CA PRO A 300 -10.26 20.30 11.42
C PRO A 300 -10.57 18.96 10.72
N ILE A 301 -9.74 18.58 9.75
CA ILE A 301 -9.67 17.19 9.30
C ILE A 301 -8.68 16.47 10.21
N SER A 302 -9.14 15.44 10.92
CA SER A 302 -8.27 14.69 11.82
C SER A 302 -7.19 13.92 11.05
N GLU A 303 -5.95 13.95 11.55
CA GLU A 303 -4.89 13.03 11.11
C GLU A 303 -5.01 11.62 11.72
N LEU A 304 -5.88 11.46 12.73
CA LEU A 304 -6.17 10.18 13.34
C LEU A 304 -7.28 9.53 12.52
N PHE A 305 -6.91 8.75 11.52
CA PHE A 305 -7.90 8.04 10.70
C PHE A 305 -7.56 6.55 10.60
N GLN A 306 -8.60 5.76 10.36
CA GLN A 306 -8.50 4.34 10.07
C GLN A 306 -9.27 4.03 8.79
N ILE A 307 -8.64 3.31 7.89
CA ILE A 307 -9.25 2.64 6.75
C ILE A 307 -9.56 1.20 7.16
N HIS A 308 -10.83 0.82 7.09
CA HIS A 308 -11.30 -0.54 7.34
C HIS A 308 -12.37 -0.92 6.31
N GLY A 309 -12.05 -1.89 5.45
CA GLY A 309 -12.94 -2.28 4.35
C GLY A 309 -13.25 -1.09 3.44
N SER A 310 -14.53 -0.81 3.23
CA SER A 310 -15.01 0.29 2.38
C SER A 310 -15.31 1.57 3.16
N ILE A 311 -14.73 1.75 4.35
CA ILE A 311 -14.96 2.92 5.22
C ILE A 311 -13.62 3.52 5.63
N ILE A 312 -13.57 4.86 5.65
CA ILE A 312 -12.55 5.63 6.36
C ILE A 312 -13.20 6.35 7.54
N THR A 313 -12.67 6.13 8.74
CA THR A 313 -13.15 6.73 9.99
C THR A 313 -12.11 7.71 10.51
N PHE A 314 -12.53 8.93 10.83
CA PHE A 314 -11.72 9.99 11.42
C PHE A 314 -12.06 10.14 12.89
N TYR A 315 -11.04 10.07 13.73
CA TYR A 315 -11.15 10.12 15.19
C TYR A 315 -10.78 11.50 15.70
N TYR A 316 -11.67 12.07 16.48
CA TYR A 316 -11.52 13.40 17.07
C TYR A 316 -11.36 13.27 18.57
N ARG A 317 -10.40 14.00 19.11
CA ARG A 317 -10.12 14.00 20.55
C ARG A 317 -11.31 14.59 21.31
N GLN A 318 -11.49 14.13 22.54
CA GLN A 318 -12.43 14.75 23.46
C GLN A 318 -12.17 16.27 23.53
N GLY A 319 -13.23 17.07 23.39
CA GLY A 319 -13.12 18.53 23.42
C GLY A 319 -12.64 19.18 22.12
N SER A 320 -12.34 18.42 21.04
CA SER A 320 -11.80 19.03 19.82
C SER A 320 -12.87 19.61 18.89
N ILE A 321 -14.02 18.94 18.77
CA ILE A 321 -15.15 19.38 17.93
C ILE A 321 -16.50 19.35 18.67
N THR A 322 -16.58 18.66 19.80
CA THR A 322 -17.73 18.64 20.72
C THR A 322 -17.27 19.03 22.12
N ALA A 323 -18.21 19.38 23.00
CA ALA A 323 -17.90 19.60 24.42
C ALA A 323 -17.25 18.36 25.04
N SER A 324 -16.30 18.54 25.98
CA SER A 324 -15.54 17.43 26.56
C SER A 324 -16.42 16.34 27.20
N VAL A 325 -17.62 16.67 27.68
CA VAL A 325 -18.56 15.69 28.25
C VAL A 325 -19.13 14.70 27.24
N ALA A 326 -19.07 15.03 25.94
CA ALA A 326 -19.52 14.17 24.87
C ALA A 326 -18.48 13.07 24.51
N GLY A 327 -17.28 13.12 25.10
CA GLY A 327 -16.22 12.16 24.80
C GLY A 327 -15.59 12.32 23.41
N PRO A 328 -14.70 11.40 23.00
CA PRO A 328 -14.13 11.37 21.65
C PRO A 328 -15.22 11.16 20.59
N GLN A 329 -15.00 11.68 19.38
CA GLN A 329 -15.97 11.60 18.28
C GLN A 329 -15.39 10.84 17.10
N GLU A 330 -16.26 10.17 16.35
CA GLU A 330 -15.91 9.42 15.14
C GLU A 330 -16.80 9.87 13.99
N LEU A 331 -16.18 10.26 12.87
CA LEU A 331 -16.89 10.60 11.64
C LEU A 331 -16.42 9.68 10.52
N SER A 332 -17.35 9.06 9.80
CA SER A 332 -17.03 7.97 8.86
C SER A 332 -17.52 8.25 7.45
N ILE A 333 -16.68 8.05 6.45
CA ILE A 333 -17.01 8.25 5.04
C ILE A 333 -16.94 6.92 4.30
N SER A 334 -17.91 6.67 3.42
CA SER A 334 -17.87 5.55 2.50
C SER A 334 -16.82 5.79 1.41
N ILE A 335 -15.93 4.82 1.20
CA ILE A 335 -14.90 4.90 0.16
C ILE A 335 -15.50 5.03 -1.25
N ASN A 336 -16.75 4.56 -1.45
CA ASN A 336 -17.45 4.75 -2.72
C ASN A 336 -17.63 6.23 -3.09
N GLU A 337 -17.78 7.12 -2.11
CA GLU A 337 -17.90 8.57 -2.33
C GLU A 337 -16.57 9.22 -2.72
N LEU A 338 -15.46 8.57 -2.37
CA LEU A 338 -14.11 9.07 -2.56
C LEU A 338 -13.36 8.39 -3.72
N LYS A 339 -13.91 7.31 -4.28
CA LYS A 339 -13.22 6.40 -5.22
C LYS A 339 -12.58 7.11 -6.41
N ALA A 340 -13.24 8.12 -6.96
CA ALA A 340 -12.74 8.90 -8.10
C ALA A 340 -11.56 9.82 -7.76
N PHE A 341 -11.28 10.04 -6.48
CA PHE A 341 -10.28 10.97 -5.97
C PHE A 341 -9.09 10.29 -5.30
N ILE A 342 -9.09 8.96 -5.20
CA ILE A 342 -7.97 8.15 -4.69
C ILE A 342 -6.84 8.19 -5.71
N LYS A 343 -5.63 8.52 -5.26
CA LYS A 343 -4.46 8.50 -6.13
C LYS A 343 -4.05 7.07 -6.49
N PRO A 344 -3.53 6.83 -7.71
CA PRO A 344 -3.15 5.49 -8.16
C PRO A 344 -2.24 4.73 -7.19
N GLU A 345 -1.24 5.41 -6.62
CA GLU A 345 -0.26 4.86 -5.68
C GLU A 345 -0.87 4.41 -4.34
N ALA A 346 -2.07 4.87 -4.00
CA ALA A 346 -2.75 4.58 -2.74
C ALA A 346 -3.91 3.58 -2.88
N GLN A 347 -4.20 3.08 -4.10
CA GLN A 347 -5.34 2.17 -4.34
C GLN A 347 -5.28 0.90 -3.49
N GLN A 348 -4.08 0.37 -3.28
CA GLN A 348 -3.83 -0.82 -2.46
C GLN A 348 -4.29 -0.71 -1.00
N LEU A 349 -4.54 0.51 -0.48
CA LEU A 349 -5.09 0.71 0.86
C LEU A 349 -6.55 0.23 0.97
N PHE A 350 -7.24 0.08 -0.16
CA PHE A 350 -8.68 -0.19 -0.25
C PHE A 350 -9.02 -1.52 -0.93
N GLU A 351 -7.99 -2.29 -1.33
CA GLU A 351 -8.12 -3.66 -1.86
C GLU A 351 -8.02 -4.67 -0.73
#